data_AF-A0A7J8XZA3-F1
#
_entry.id   AF-A0A7J8XZA3-F1
#
_cell.length_a   1.000
_cell.length_b   1.000
_cell.length_c   1.000
_cell.angle_alpha   90.00
_cell.angle_beta   90.00
_cell.angle_gamma   90.00
#
_symmetry.space_group_name_H-M   'P 1'
#
loop_
_entity.id
_entity.type
_entity.pdbx_description
1 polymer ?
#
loop_
_entity_poly.entity_id
_entity_poly.type
_entity_poly.pdbx_seq_one_letter_code
_entity_poly.pdbx_strand_id
1 'polypeptide(L)'
;MFSEDYGSIPGLDIIFLLGGYYYHTNYDTVDRLVPGSMQARGDNLYSAVKAFAESAKLRNARQRESLGVSNGNDDGQAVFFDYLAWFMIFYSRRIAMVLHGIPVIIFLVMPFFSRFLYSGLWCCFATFYDFVKGMILHTTGIMLAIIFPVLFSILRLLVSSYGMNWFANPFLAFMMFIPISLVGLLIPRTVFRGFPLSQNVSVLKVSKEALSDEARFWGAFGFYASLTLAYLLAGLSGGFLTFFTSASMLLAWISFCLSIKFCGRQLARSTVFYVIPLIPCLTYSVYFGGFLVQFLIEKMGMMGSLPPPYGNYVPDIVVAAIVGVVTSWCMGPLMPICGKWLARSSILQFLLHLSVIALALSSQFFPYSRDAPKRVVFQHTFLTA
;
A
#
# COMPACT_ATOMS: atom_id res chain seq x y z
N MET A 1 2.88 -16.62 -22.23
CA MET A 1 2.57 -15.18 -22.26
C MET A 1 3.85 -14.32 -22.17
N PHE A 2 4.99 -14.86 -22.60
CA PHE A 2 6.20 -14.09 -22.91
C PHE A 2 6.45 -14.38 -24.39
N SER A 3 5.83 -13.61 -25.27
CA SER A 3 6.24 -13.57 -26.67
C SER A 3 7.58 -12.83 -26.72
N GLU A 4 8.49 -13.26 -27.58
CA GLU A 4 9.56 -12.36 -28.02
C GLU A 4 8.91 -11.14 -28.67
N ASP A 5 9.25 -9.95 -28.19
CA ASP A 5 8.74 -8.71 -28.74
C ASP A 5 9.46 -8.38 -30.05
N TYR A 6 8.79 -8.65 -31.18
CA TYR A 6 9.31 -8.31 -32.50
C TYR A 6 8.96 -6.85 -32.86
N GLY A 7 9.94 -6.08 -33.36
CA GLY A 7 9.73 -4.75 -33.95
C GLY A 7 9.78 -3.55 -33.00
N SER A 8 10.02 -3.77 -31.69
CA SER A 8 10.19 -2.72 -30.67
C SER A 8 9.08 -1.65 -30.71
N ILE A 9 7.84 -2.00 -31.06
CA ILE A 9 6.70 -1.08 -31.10
C ILE A 9 6.04 -1.06 -29.71
N PRO A 10 5.90 0.10 -29.05
CA PRO A 10 5.20 0.16 -27.77
C PRO A 10 3.73 -0.22 -27.95
N GLY A 11 3.27 -1.21 -27.18
CA GLY A 11 1.87 -1.62 -27.09
C GLY A 11 1.15 -0.96 -25.92
N LEU A 12 -0.17 -0.83 -26.02
CA LEU A 12 -1.04 -0.38 -24.94
C LEU A 12 -2.22 -1.34 -24.80
N ASP A 13 -2.29 -2.03 -23.66
CA ASP A 13 -3.40 -2.92 -23.33
C ASP A 13 -4.42 -2.20 -22.45
N ILE A 14 -5.66 -2.12 -22.91
CA ILE A 14 -6.79 -1.56 -22.15
C ILE A 14 -7.72 -2.72 -21.78
N ILE A 15 -7.77 -3.06 -20.48
CA ILE A 15 -8.54 -4.19 -19.97
C ILE A 15 -9.48 -3.76 -18.83
N PHE A 16 -10.60 -4.49 -18.69
CA PHE A 16 -11.37 -4.45 -17.45
C PHE A 16 -10.69 -5.38 -16.44
N LEU A 17 -10.32 -4.83 -15.28
CA LEU A 17 -9.54 -5.55 -14.28
C LEU A 17 -10.40 -6.44 -13.38
N LEU A 18 -11.65 -6.05 -13.14
CA LEU A 18 -12.63 -6.78 -12.33
C LEU A 18 -13.61 -7.56 -13.21
N GLY A 19 -14.33 -8.51 -12.61
CA GLY A 19 -15.21 -9.42 -13.35
C GLY A 19 -14.47 -10.64 -13.89
N GLY A 20 -13.29 -10.95 -13.32
CA GLY A 20 -12.48 -12.09 -13.71
C GLY A 20 -13.25 -13.42 -13.66
N TYR A 21 -14.20 -13.56 -12.74
CA TYR A 21 -15.02 -14.76 -12.53
C TYR A 21 -15.57 -15.39 -13.81
N TYR A 22 -15.96 -14.57 -14.80
CA TYR A 22 -16.59 -15.02 -16.04
C TYR A 22 -15.58 -15.25 -17.18
N TYR A 23 -14.36 -14.70 -17.08
CA TYR A 23 -13.32 -14.78 -18.11
C TYR A 23 -12.99 -16.23 -18.50
N HIS A 24 -13.05 -16.57 -19.79
CA HIS A 24 -12.87 -17.93 -20.34
C HIS A 24 -13.87 -18.97 -19.78
N THR A 25 -15.12 -18.56 -19.57
CA THR A 25 -16.20 -19.47 -19.16
C THR A 25 -17.43 -19.29 -20.03
N ASN A 26 -18.36 -20.23 -19.97
CA ASN A 26 -19.68 -20.11 -20.60
C ASN A 26 -20.58 -19.04 -19.93
N TYR A 27 -20.14 -18.43 -18.82
CA TYR A 27 -20.82 -17.33 -18.16
C TYR A 27 -20.37 -15.95 -18.65
N ASP A 28 -19.44 -15.88 -19.60
CA ASP A 28 -19.06 -14.62 -20.27
C ASP A 28 -20.16 -14.21 -21.26
N THR A 29 -21.23 -13.62 -20.73
CA THR A 29 -22.45 -13.28 -21.45
C THR A 29 -22.72 -11.78 -21.44
N VAL A 30 -23.51 -11.30 -22.41
CA VAL A 30 -23.78 -9.87 -22.62
C VAL A 30 -24.41 -9.20 -21.38
N ASP A 31 -25.22 -9.94 -20.62
CA ASP A 31 -25.86 -9.47 -19.38
C ASP A 31 -24.86 -9.18 -18.24
N ARG A 32 -23.61 -9.67 -18.34
CA ARG A 32 -22.54 -9.37 -17.36
C ARG A 32 -21.81 -8.07 -17.64
N LEU A 33 -22.06 -7.42 -18.78
CA LEU A 33 -21.45 -6.13 -19.09
C LEU A 33 -21.97 -5.06 -18.12
N VAL A 34 -21.04 -4.40 -17.43
CA VAL A 34 -21.38 -3.26 -16.57
C VAL A 34 -21.95 -2.14 -17.45
N PRO A 35 -23.16 -1.61 -17.16
CA PRO A 35 -23.74 -0.52 -17.93
C PRO A 35 -22.78 0.66 -18.08
N GLY A 36 -22.65 1.18 -19.31
CA GLY A 36 -21.75 2.30 -19.63
C GLY A 36 -20.27 1.93 -19.79
N SER A 37 -19.84 0.72 -19.39
CA SER A 37 -18.43 0.31 -19.51
C SER A 37 -17.92 0.29 -20.95
N MET A 38 -18.75 -0.15 -21.90
CA MET A 38 -18.42 -0.16 -23.33
C MET A 38 -18.30 1.25 -23.91
N GLN A 39 -19.18 2.18 -23.51
CA GLN A 39 -19.09 3.58 -23.91
C GLN A 39 -17.80 4.21 -23.36
N ALA A 40 -17.54 4.05 -22.06
CA ALA A 40 -16.33 4.57 -21.43
C ALA A 40 -15.05 4.02 -22.08
N ARG A 41 -15.03 2.73 -22.45
CA ARG A 41 -13.92 2.13 -23.20
C ARG A 41 -13.76 2.75 -24.58
N GLY A 42 -14.87 2.96 -25.30
CA GLY A 42 -14.87 3.62 -26.61
C GLY A 42 -14.36 5.06 -26.54
N ASP A 43 -14.82 5.84 -25.57
CA ASP A 43 -14.41 7.23 -25.36
C ASP A 43 -12.92 7.33 -25.01
N ASN A 44 -12.44 6.43 -24.14
CA ASN A 44 -11.03 6.34 -23.78
C ASN A 44 -10.16 5.94 -24.98
N LEU A 45 -10.57 4.92 -25.75
CA LEU A 45 -9.85 4.46 -26.92
C LEU A 45 -9.80 5.54 -28.01
N TYR A 46 -10.94 6.17 -28.32
CA TYR A 46 -11.02 7.26 -29.28
C TYR A 46 -10.11 8.42 -28.87
N SER A 47 -10.16 8.84 -27.60
CA SER A 47 -9.32 9.92 -27.08
C SER A 47 -7.84 9.58 -27.18
N ALA A 48 -7.43 8.35 -26.85
CA ALA A 48 -6.06 7.89 -26.97
C ALA A 48 -5.58 7.84 -28.43
N VAL A 49 -6.38 7.27 -29.34
CA VAL A 49 -6.06 7.19 -30.78
C VAL A 49 -5.94 8.59 -31.38
N LYS A 50 -6.88 9.49 -31.07
CA LYS A 50 -6.84 10.88 -31.51
C LYS A 50 -5.58 11.58 -31.00
N ALA A 51 -5.29 11.46 -29.71
CA ALA A 51 -4.09 12.05 -29.11
C ALA A 51 -2.81 11.51 -29.76
N PHE A 52 -2.75 10.22 -30.08
CA PHE A 52 -1.63 9.65 -30.82
C PHE A 52 -1.55 10.17 -32.26
N ALA A 53 -2.64 10.16 -33.01
CA ALA A 53 -2.67 10.62 -34.40
C ALA A 53 -2.27 12.10 -34.56
N GLU A 54 -2.62 12.95 -33.58
CA GLU A 54 -2.35 14.39 -33.60
C GLU A 54 -1.01 14.76 -32.91
N SER A 55 -0.32 13.81 -32.28
CA SER A 55 0.88 14.11 -31.48
C SER A 55 2.12 14.33 -32.34
N ALA A 56 2.64 15.56 -32.33
CA ALA A 56 3.95 15.90 -32.88
C ALA A 56 5.14 15.23 -32.15
N LYS A 57 4.90 14.57 -31.01
CA LYS A 57 5.93 13.86 -30.24
C LYS A 57 6.10 12.39 -30.66
N LEU A 58 5.14 11.82 -31.39
CA LEU A 58 5.27 10.45 -31.87
C LEU A 58 6.34 10.36 -32.96
N ARG A 59 7.16 9.31 -32.86
CA ARG A 59 8.24 9.03 -33.81
C ARG A 59 7.93 7.74 -34.55
N ASN A 60 8.15 7.74 -35.86
CA ASN A 60 8.03 6.52 -36.66
C ASN A 60 9.18 5.53 -36.35
N ALA A 61 9.08 4.28 -36.82
CA ALA A 61 10.08 3.24 -36.56
C ALA A 61 11.51 3.66 -36.93
N ARG A 62 11.70 4.20 -38.15
CA ARG A 62 13.01 4.69 -38.64
C ARG A 62 13.57 5.83 -37.79
N GLN A 63 12.72 6.78 -37.37
CA GLN A 63 13.14 7.87 -36.48
C GLN A 63 13.62 7.33 -35.13
N ARG A 64 12.93 6.33 -34.58
CA ARG A 64 13.34 5.68 -33.31
C ARG A 64 14.67 4.93 -33.46
N GLU A 65 14.87 4.21 -34.56
CA GLU A 65 16.14 3.51 -34.87
C GLU A 65 17.30 4.50 -35.09
N SER A 66 17.08 5.56 -35.87
CA SER A 66 18.10 6.56 -36.23
C SER A 66 18.63 7.38 -35.06
N LEU A 67 17.82 7.53 -34.00
CA LEU A 67 18.21 8.21 -32.77
C LEU A 67 19.11 7.34 -31.89
N GLY A 68 19.24 6.05 -32.23
CA GLY A 68 20.03 5.07 -31.51
C GLY A 68 19.58 4.89 -30.06
N VAL A 69 20.06 3.82 -29.44
CA VAL A 69 20.05 3.64 -27.98
C VAL A 69 20.88 4.73 -27.26
N SER A 70 21.50 5.67 -27.99
CA SER A 70 22.58 6.55 -27.51
C SER A 70 22.24 8.04 -27.36
N ASN A 71 21.01 8.51 -27.58
CA ASN A 71 20.65 9.89 -27.24
C ASN A 71 20.14 10.02 -25.80
N GLY A 72 21.06 9.76 -24.86
CA GLY A 72 21.38 10.45 -23.59
C GLY A 72 20.33 11.10 -22.67
N ASN A 73 19.05 11.07 -23.02
CA ASN A 73 17.92 11.44 -22.20
C ASN A 73 17.00 10.23 -22.19
N ASP A 74 17.46 9.15 -21.56
CA ASP A 74 16.56 8.12 -21.06
C ASP A 74 15.73 8.78 -19.94
N ASP A 75 14.78 9.62 -20.36
CA ASP A 75 13.71 10.11 -19.52
C ASP A 75 12.89 8.86 -19.24
N GLY A 76 13.34 8.06 -18.26
CA GLY A 76 12.78 6.76 -17.96
C GLY A 76 11.28 6.81 -17.72
N GLN A 77 10.66 5.66 -17.47
CA GLN A 77 9.21 5.56 -17.41
C GLN A 77 8.57 6.68 -16.57
N ALA A 78 7.70 7.47 -17.21
CA ALA A 78 6.96 8.53 -16.55
C ALA A 78 6.09 7.94 -15.45
N VAL A 79 5.87 8.70 -14.39
CA VAL A 79 4.94 8.31 -13.33
C VAL A 79 3.57 8.84 -13.73
N PHE A 80 2.58 7.95 -13.76
CA PHE A 80 1.19 8.31 -14.01
C PHE A 80 0.27 7.47 -13.14
N PHE A 81 -0.81 8.08 -12.66
CA PHE A 81 -1.86 7.45 -11.88
C PHE A 81 -3.08 8.36 -11.86
N ASP A 82 -4.28 7.79 -11.75
CA ASP A 82 -5.48 8.57 -11.48
C ASP A 82 -5.66 8.79 -9.97
N TYR A 83 -6.29 9.92 -9.61
CA TYR A 83 -6.76 10.16 -8.26
C TYR A 83 -8.26 9.88 -8.17
N LEU A 84 -8.65 8.78 -7.52
CA LEU A 84 -10.04 8.36 -7.30
C LEU A 84 -10.87 8.26 -8.60
N ALA A 85 -10.23 7.96 -9.74
CA ALA A 85 -10.81 8.03 -11.08
C ALA A 85 -11.38 9.40 -11.50
N TRP A 86 -11.04 10.49 -10.80
CA TRP A 86 -11.52 11.84 -11.13
C TRP A 86 -10.65 12.55 -12.16
N PHE A 87 -9.33 12.41 -12.05
CA PHE A 87 -8.38 13.00 -12.97
C PHE A 87 -7.05 12.23 -12.96
N MET A 88 -6.33 12.30 -14.09
CA MET A 88 -5.01 11.69 -14.27
C MET A 88 -3.91 12.66 -13.82
N ILE A 89 -2.98 12.18 -13.01
CA ILE A 89 -1.74 12.87 -12.65
C ILE A 89 -0.62 12.18 -13.41
N PHE A 90 0.21 12.96 -14.11
CA PHE A 90 1.40 12.43 -14.76
C PHE A 90 2.56 13.42 -14.66
N TYR A 91 3.78 12.91 -14.51
CA TYR A 91 4.99 13.71 -14.52
C TYR A 91 6.20 12.89 -15.00
N SER A 92 7.20 13.58 -15.55
CA SER A 92 8.39 12.94 -16.10
C SER A 92 9.26 12.32 -15.02
N ARG A 93 10.13 11.38 -15.42
CA ARG A 93 11.12 10.76 -14.54
C ARG A 93 12.04 11.77 -13.87
N ARG A 94 12.41 12.86 -14.55
CA ARG A 94 13.21 13.95 -13.95
C ARG A 94 12.51 14.60 -12.77
N ILE A 95 11.22 14.90 -12.95
CA ILE A 95 10.39 15.46 -11.88
C ILE A 95 10.26 14.43 -10.75
N ALA A 96 10.08 13.14 -11.09
CA ALA A 96 10.05 12.07 -10.10
C ALA A 96 11.34 12.00 -9.27
N MET A 97 12.53 12.09 -9.90
CA MET A 97 13.81 12.09 -9.19
C MET A 97 13.91 13.19 -8.14
N VAL A 98 13.40 14.39 -8.45
CA VAL A 98 13.37 15.51 -7.50
C VAL A 98 12.31 15.25 -6.42
N LEU A 99 11.05 15.04 -6.80
CA LEU A 99 9.94 14.90 -5.87
C LEU A 99 10.11 13.72 -4.91
N HIS A 100 10.50 12.55 -5.42
CA HIS A 100 10.65 11.32 -4.65
C HIS A 100 11.94 11.31 -3.81
N GLY A 101 12.92 12.16 -4.14
CA GLY A 101 14.13 12.36 -3.34
C GLY A 101 13.95 13.31 -2.14
N ILE A 102 13.00 14.26 -2.21
CA ILE A 102 12.77 15.25 -1.15
C ILE A 102 12.49 14.61 0.23
N PRO A 103 11.60 13.61 0.37
CA PRO A 103 11.28 13.04 1.68
C PRO A 103 12.51 12.48 2.42
N VAL A 104 13.42 11.77 1.73
CA VAL A 104 14.60 11.21 2.41
C VAL A 104 15.56 12.32 2.83
N ILE A 105 15.71 13.37 2.04
CA ILE A 105 16.53 14.54 2.39
C ILE A 105 15.98 15.21 3.65
N ILE A 106 14.65 15.42 3.71
CA ILE A 106 13.99 15.99 4.90
C ILE A 106 14.26 15.11 6.13
N PHE A 107 14.10 13.79 6.01
CA PHE A 107 14.35 12.86 7.12
C PHE A 107 15.79 12.95 7.66
N LEU A 108 16.78 13.03 6.76
CA LEU A 108 18.21 13.11 7.12
C LEU A 108 18.59 14.47 7.72
N VAL A 109 18.01 15.57 7.21
CA VAL A 109 18.34 16.94 7.64
C VAL A 109 17.61 17.33 8.93
N MET A 110 16.42 16.79 9.17
CA MET A 110 15.56 17.22 10.28
C MET A 110 16.21 17.18 11.68
N PRO A 111 16.99 16.15 12.07
CA PRO A 111 17.68 16.14 13.37
C PRO A 111 18.63 17.32 13.56
N PHE A 112 19.28 17.77 12.47
CA PHE A 112 20.17 18.91 12.49
C PHE A 112 19.37 20.21 12.56
N PHE A 113 18.32 20.34 11.74
CA PHE A 113 17.48 21.53 11.77
C PHE A 113 16.83 21.75 13.16
N SER A 114 16.37 20.68 13.81
CA SER A 114 15.65 20.79 15.09
C SER A 114 16.56 21.00 16.30
N ARG A 115 17.83 20.55 16.26
CA ARG A 115 18.70 20.53 17.46
C ARG A 115 20.02 21.29 17.32
N PHE A 116 20.51 21.56 16.10
CA PHE A 116 21.85 22.11 15.88
C PHE A 116 22.05 23.46 16.58
N LEU A 117 21.08 24.36 16.44
CA LEU A 117 21.15 25.71 17.03
C LEU A 117 21.00 25.73 18.56
N TYR A 118 20.46 24.68 19.17
CA TYR A 118 20.07 24.68 20.59
C TYR A 118 20.97 23.82 21.48
N SER A 119 21.60 22.77 20.95
CA SER A 119 22.23 21.74 21.79
C SER A 119 23.45 21.05 21.17
N GLY A 120 23.95 21.57 20.04
CA GLY A 120 25.18 21.09 19.39
C GLY A 120 25.03 19.77 18.60
N LEU A 121 26.15 19.36 17.97
CA LEU A 121 26.17 18.26 16.99
C LEU A 121 25.85 16.89 17.60
N TRP A 122 26.30 16.62 18.83
CA TRP A 122 26.03 15.35 19.52
C TRP A 122 24.52 15.13 19.73
N CYS A 123 23.77 16.19 20.04
CA CYS A 123 22.32 16.11 20.19
C CYS A 123 21.62 15.79 18.86
N CYS A 124 22.16 16.25 17.74
CA CYS A 124 21.65 15.92 16.40
C CYS A 124 21.78 14.42 16.12
N PHE A 125 22.94 13.82 16.40
CA PHE A 125 23.16 12.38 16.25
C PHE A 125 22.27 11.56 17.19
N ALA A 126 22.14 11.95 18.45
CA ALA A 126 21.23 11.29 19.39
C ALA A 126 19.77 11.31 18.90
N THR A 127 19.35 12.45 18.34
CA THR A 127 18.01 12.62 17.74
C THR A 127 17.82 11.74 16.52
N PHE A 128 18.80 11.71 15.62
CA PHE A 128 18.77 10.84 14.45
C PHE A 128 18.66 9.37 14.86
N TYR A 129 19.41 8.93 15.87
CA TYR A 129 19.31 7.57 16.38
C TYR A 129 17.93 7.26 16.98
N ASP A 130 17.30 8.22 17.66
CA ASP A 130 15.92 8.06 18.12
C ASP A 130 14.91 7.98 16.96
N PHE A 131 15.12 8.71 15.87
CA PHE A 131 14.32 8.58 14.65
C PHE A 131 14.47 7.20 14.01
N VAL A 132 15.70 6.67 13.95
CA VAL A 132 15.99 5.31 13.46
C VAL A 132 15.29 4.25 14.33
N LYS A 133 15.31 4.39 15.67
CA LYS A 133 14.52 3.50 16.55
C LYS A 133 13.03 3.57 16.23
N GLY A 134 12.50 4.78 16.02
CA GLY A 134 11.12 4.98 15.60
C GLY A 134 10.80 4.27 14.28
N MET A 135 11.72 4.34 13.32
CA MET A 135 11.60 3.67 12.03
C MET A 135 11.57 2.15 12.20
N ILE A 136 12.47 1.58 12.99
CA ILE A 136 12.49 0.14 13.30
C ILE A 136 11.16 -0.29 13.92
N LEU A 137 10.66 0.44 14.93
CA LEU A 137 9.37 0.13 15.56
C LEU A 137 8.20 0.19 14.57
N HIS A 138 8.20 1.17 13.66
CA HIS A 138 7.17 1.29 12.64
C HIS A 138 7.24 0.13 11.63
N THR A 139 8.43 -0.19 11.13
CA THR A 139 8.68 -1.32 10.24
C THR A 139 8.27 -2.64 10.88
N THR A 140 8.62 -2.87 12.16
CA THR A 140 8.16 -4.05 12.90
C THR A 140 6.63 -4.13 12.94
N GLY A 141 5.94 -2.99 13.14
CA GLY A 141 4.48 -2.95 13.13
C GLY A 141 3.90 -3.37 11.79
N ILE A 142 4.44 -2.85 10.68
CA ILE A 142 4.02 -3.22 9.32
C ILE A 142 4.28 -4.69 9.05
N MET A 143 5.45 -5.22 9.45
CA MET A 143 5.75 -6.63 9.27
C MET A 143 4.78 -7.53 10.05
N LEU A 144 4.50 -7.21 11.32
CA LEU A 144 3.52 -7.94 12.11
C LEU A 144 2.11 -7.83 11.53
N ALA A 145 1.73 -6.67 10.99
CA ALA A 145 0.45 -6.44 10.32
C ALA A 145 0.26 -7.31 9.07
N ILE A 146 1.35 -7.83 8.47
CA ILE A 146 1.32 -8.78 7.35
C ILE A 146 1.38 -10.23 7.86
N ILE A 147 2.28 -10.51 8.80
CA ILE A 147 2.53 -11.86 9.33
C ILE A 147 1.29 -12.41 10.06
N PHE A 148 0.60 -11.58 10.85
CA PHE A 148 -0.54 -12.03 11.65
C PHE A 148 -1.73 -12.50 10.80
N PRO A 149 -2.19 -11.75 9.77
CA PRO A 149 -3.16 -12.25 8.81
C PRO A 149 -2.74 -13.57 8.15
N VAL A 150 -1.48 -13.69 7.73
CA VAL A 150 -0.96 -14.92 7.11
C VAL A 150 -1.05 -16.09 8.09
N LEU A 151 -0.63 -15.90 9.35
CA LEU A 151 -0.76 -16.92 10.38
C LEU A 151 -2.22 -17.32 10.59
N PHE A 152 -3.14 -16.36 10.66
CA PHE A 152 -4.58 -16.63 10.79
C PHE A 152 -5.16 -17.36 9.58
N SER A 153 -4.66 -17.08 8.37
CA SER A 153 -5.07 -17.78 7.16
C SER A 153 -4.71 -19.27 7.21
N ILE A 154 -3.56 -19.61 7.82
CA ILE A 154 -3.10 -20.99 8.03
C ILE A 154 -3.89 -21.64 9.18
N LEU A 155 -4.02 -20.95 10.32
CA LEU A 155 -4.74 -21.47 11.49
C LEU A 155 -6.20 -21.81 11.18
N ARG A 156 -6.84 -21.06 10.27
CA ARG A 156 -8.21 -21.35 9.77
C ARG A 156 -8.37 -22.79 9.29
N LEU A 157 -7.34 -23.32 8.65
CA LEU A 157 -7.36 -24.64 8.00
C LEU A 157 -7.30 -25.79 9.01
N LEU A 158 -6.98 -25.51 10.27
CA LEU A 158 -7.14 -26.48 11.35
C LEU A 158 -8.62 -26.75 11.68
N VAL A 159 -9.51 -25.83 11.32
CA VAL A 159 -10.94 -25.87 11.67
C VAL A 159 -11.85 -25.93 10.43
N SER A 160 -11.34 -25.53 9.26
CA SER A 160 -12.08 -25.55 7.99
C SER A 160 -11.52 -26.60 7.03
N SER A 161 -12.40 -27.37 6.40
CA SER A 161 -12.06 -28.34 5.37
C SER A 161 -11.76 -27.72 4.00
N TYR A 162 -11.94 -26.41 3.83
CA TYR A 162 -11.83 -25.72 2.53
C TYR A 162 -10.94 -24.47 2.59
N GLY A 163 -10.10 -24.30 1.55
CA GLY A 163 -9.40 -23.05 1.23
C GLY A 163 -10.32 -22.00 0.61
N MET A 164 -9.93 -20.73 0.61
CA MET A 164 -10.52 -19.68 -0.25
C MET A 164 -12.00 -19.34 0.01
N ASN A 165 -12.48 -19.46 1.25
CA ASN A 165 -13.86 -19.11 1.62
C ASN A 165 -14.29 -17.68 1.23
N TRP A 166 -13.34 -16.78 1.03
CA TRP A 166 -13.53 -15.42 0.54
C TRP A 166 -13.75 -15.29 -0.97
N PHE A 167 -13.59 -16.35 -1.79
CA PHE A 167 -13.61 -16.22 -3.24
C PHE A 167 -14.99 -15.80 -3.78
N ALA A 168 -16.05 -16.51 -3.41
CA ALA A 168 -17.43 -16.11 -3.71
C ALA A 168 -17.93 -14.94 -2.85
N ASN A 169 -17.29 -14.70 -1.70
CA ASN A 169 -17.69 -13.69 -0.72
C ASN A 169 -16.49 -12.84 -0.28
N PRO A 170 -16.00 -11.89 -1.11
CA PRO A 170 -14.76 -11.15 -0.86
C PRO A 170 -14.72 -10.42 0.48
N PHE A 171 -15.88 -9.99 1.00
CA PHE A 171 -15.99 -9.34 2.30
C PHE A 171 -15.44 -10.17 3.46
N LEU A 172 -15.47 -11.51 3.35
CA LEU A 172 -14.93 -12.40 4.38
C LEU A 172 -13.42 -12.24 4.54
N ALA A 173 -12.67 -11.98 3.46
CA ALA A 173 -11.24 -11.71 3.55
C ALA A 173 -10.98 -10.45 4.40
N PHE A 174 -11.73 -9.39 4.16
CA PHE A 174 -11.62 -8.15 4.94
C PHE A 174 -11.99 -8.37 6.42
N MET A 175 -13.10 -9.07 6.69
CA MET A 175 -13.54 -9.38 8.06
C MET A 175 -12.52 -10.22 8.83
N MET A 176 -11.90 -11.22 8.19
CA MET A 176 -10.93 -12.09 8.83
C MET A 176 -9.58 -11.38 9.07
N PHE A 177 -9.08 -10.67 8.06
CA PHE A 177 -7.68 -10.27 8.01
C PHE A 177 -7.43 -8.84 8.47
N ILE A 178 -8.36 -7.89 8.30
CA ILE A 178 -8.15 -6.50 8.76
C ILE A 178 -8.00 -6.43 10.28
N PRO A 179 -8.90 -7.02 11.11
CA PRO A 179 -8.81 -6.83 12.56
C PRO A 179 -7.52 -7.40 13.14
N ILE A 180 -7.07 -8.56 12.66
CA ILE A 180 -5.82 -9.17 13.12
C ILE A 180 -4.58 -8.45 12.58
N SER A 181 -4.65 -7.89 11.36
CA SER A 181 -3.61 -7.00 10.83
C SER A 181 -3.43 -5.76 11.71
N LEU A 182 -4.53 -5.15 12.15
CA LEU A 182 -4.51 -4.01 13.08
C LEU A 182 -3.88 -4.38 14.44
N VAL A 183 -4.16 -5.57 14.96
CA VAL A 183 -3.48 -6.08 16.16
C VAL A 183 -1.97 -6.12 15.92
N GLY A 184 -1.53 -6.74 14.82
CA GLY A 184 -0.12 -6.79 14.42
C GLY A 184 0.54 -5.40 14.36
N LEU A 185 -0.14 -4.46 13.71
CA LEU A 185 0.32 -3.07 13.56
C LEU A 185 0.50 -2.35 14.91
N LEU A 186 -0.36 -2.67 15.89
CA LEU A 186 -0.39 -2.00 17.19
C LEU A 186 0.56 -2.60 18.23
N ILE A 187 1.01 -3.85 18.06
CA ILE A 187 1.90 -4.55 19.02
C ILE A 187 3.14 -3.72 19.40
N PRO A 188 3.91 -3.13 18.46
CA PRO A 188 5.09 -2.35 18.85
C PRO A 188 4.74 -1.14 19.71
N ARG A 189 3.56 -0.53 19.51
CA ARG A 189 3.09 0.60 20.32
C ARG A 189 2.66 0.16 21.72
N THR A 190 2.17 -1.07 21.88
CA THR A 190 1.68 -1.60 23.16
C THR A 190 2.83 -2.12 24.02
N VAL A 191 3.78 -2.84 23.41
CA VAL A 191 4.96 -3.41 24.07
C VAL A 191 5.97 -2.31 24.38
N PHE A 192 6.28 -1.46 23.41
CA PHE A 192 7.27 -0.38 23.56
C PHE A 192 6.61 0.98 23.73
N ARG A 193 5.76 1.13 24.75
CA ARG A 193 5.09 2.42 25.07
C ARG A 193 6.10 3.55 25.29
N GLY A 194 7.16 3.28 26.03
CA GLY A 194 8.31 4.19 26.19
C GLY A 194 9.59 3.44 25.84
N PHE A 195 10.07 3.57 24.60
CA PHE A 195 11.38 3.05 24.23
C PHE A 195 12.49 3.97 24.76
N PRO A 196 13.69 3.45 25.02
CA PRO A 196 14.80 4.26 25.55
C PRO A 196 15.21 5.32 24.53
N LEU A 197 15.03 6.59 24.89
CA LEU A 197 15.50 7.73 24.10
C LEU A 197 16.99 7.96 24.37
N SER A 198 17.72 8.32 23.32
CA SER A 198 19.14 8.69 23.38
C SER A 198 19.33 10.18 23.65
N GLN A 199 18.30 10.99 23.40
CA GLN A 199 18.30 12.40 23.80
C GLN A 199 18.27 12.58 25.32
N ASN A 200 19.03 13.56 25.82
CA ASN A 200 19.02 13.93 27.23
C ASN A 200 17.86 14.89 27.54
N VAL A 201 16.81 14.36 28.18
CA VAL A 201 15.55 15.06 28.46
C VAL A 201 15.73 16.32 29.30
N SER A 202 16.70 16.33 30.23
CA SER A 202 16.96 17.47 31.11
C SER A 202 17.55 18.67 30.37
N VAL A 203 18.37 18.42 29.36
CA VAL A 203 19.01 19.46 28.52
C VAL A 203 17.98 20.14 27.62
N LEU A 204 17.03 19.36 27.09
CA LEU A 204 16.08 19.83 26.09
C LEU A 204 14.86 20.54 26.67
N LYS A 205 14.57 20.39 27.98
CA LYS A 205 13.35 20.90 28.64
C LYS A 205 12.04 20.47 27.95
N VAL A 206 12.07 19.38 27.19
CA VAL A 206 10.91 18.79 26.50
C VAL A 206 10.47 17.53 27.25
N SER A 207 9.17 17.26 27.34
CA SER A 207 8.71 16.05 28.01
C SER A 207 9.08 14.77 27.23
N LYS A 208 9.40 13.70 27.96
CA LYS A 208 9.74 12.38 27.38
C LYS A 208 8.69 11.89 26.38
N GLU A 209 7.40 12.17 26.64
CA GLU A 209 6.31 11.82 25.74
C GLU A 209 6.39 12.58 24.41
N ALA A 210 6.68 13.88 24.42
CA ALA A 210 6.80 14.66 23.19
C ALA A 210 7.98 14.19 22.32
N LEU A 211 9.12 13.86 22.93
CA LEU A 211 10.27 13.31 22.24
C LEU A 211 9.98 11.92 21.65
N SER A 212 9.21 11.11 22.37
CA SER A 212 8.80 9.78 21.93
C SER A 212 7.76 9.81 20.80
N ASP A 213 6.88 10.82 20.78
CA ASP A 213 5.94 11.07 19.68
C ASP A 213 6.69 11.60 18.44
N GLU A 214 7.63 12.53 18.63
CA GLU A 214 8.50 13.06 17.56
C GLU A 214 9.32 11.95 16.90
N ALA A 215 9.99 11.11 17.69
CA ALA A 215 10.80 10.04 17.17
C ALA A 215 9.97 8.97 16.42
N ARG A 216 8.73 8.68 16.86
CA ARG A 216 7.83 7.79 16.11
C ARG A 216 7.31 8.41 14.83
N PHE A 217 6.99 9.70 14.84
CA PHE A 217 6.56 10.41 13.65
C PHE A 217 7.66 10.39 12.59
N TRP A 218 8.86 10.86 12.94
CA TRP A 218 9.98 10.89 12.01
C TRP A 218 10.45 9.49 11.62
N GLY A 219 10.35 8.52 12.52
CA GLY A 219 10.59 7.12 12.20
C GLY A 219 9.64 6.57 11.13
N ALA A 220 8.33 6.80 11.28
CA ALA A 220 7.34 6.39 10.28
C ALA A 220 7.51 7.17 8.97
N PHE A 221 7.74 8.48 9.04
CA PHE A 221 8.06 9.30 7.87
C PHE A 221 9.32 8.78 7.13
N GLY A 222 10.36 8.42 7.88
CA GLY A 222 11.59 7.82 7.35
C GLY A 222 11.37 6.48 6.66
N PHE A 223 10.45 5.65 7.17
CA PHE A 223 10.03 4.42 6.50
C PHE A 223 9.40 4.72 5.13
N TYR A 224 8.40 5.61 5.05
CA TYR A 224 7.75 5.95 3.77
C TYR A 224 8.71 6.68 2.81
N ALA A 225 9.59 7.53 3.34
CA ALA A 225 10.63 8.20 2.56
C ALA A 225 11.63 7.19 1.95
N SER A 226 12.06 6.21 2.74
CA SER A 226 12.95 5.14 2.27
C SER A 226 12.28 4.25 1.24
N LEU A 227 11.00 3.91 1.44
CA LEU A 227 10.24 3.13 0.47
C LEU A 227 10.04 3.89 -0.85
N THR A 228 9.74 5.18 -0.78
CA THR A 228 9.65 6.08 -1.94
C THR A 228 10.96 6.09 -2.73
N LEU A 229 12.09 6.24 -2.04
CA LEU A 229 13.41 6.19 -2.65
C LEU A 229 13.69 4.81 -3.26
N ALA A 230 13.34 3.72 -2.57
CA ALA A 230 13.53 2.37 -3.08
C ALA A 230 12.75 2.12 -4.39
N TYR A 231 11.50 2.57 -4.48
CA TYR A 231 10.72 2.53 -5.72
C TYR A 231 11.39 3.34 -6.83
N LEU A 232 11.85 4.56 -6.51
CA LEU A 232 12.57 5.40 -7.46
C LEU A 232 13.82 4.67 -8.00
N LEU A 233 14.69 4.17 -7.12
CA LEU A 233 15.93 3.48 -7.50
C LEU A 233 15.67 2.18 -8.27
N ALA A 234 14.60 1.46 -7.95
CA ALA A 234 14.19 0.25 -8.66
C ALA A 234 13.58 0.52 -10.04
N GLY A 235 13.38 1.79 -10.43
CA GLY A 235 12.74 2.15 -11.69
C GLY A 235 11.22 1.94 -11.68
N LEU A 236 10.63 1.65 -10.52
CA LEU A 236 9.21 1.35 -10.38
C LEU A 236 8.39 2.64 -10.19
N SER A 237 7.31 2.80 -10.93
CA SER A 237 6.45 4.00 -10.87
C SER A 237 5.62 4.09 -9.59
N GLY A 238 5.43 2.99 -8.86
CA GLY A 238 4.59 2.88 -7.65
C GLY A 238 5.00 3.75 -6.45
N GLY A 239 6.19 4.37 -6.48
CA GLY A 239 6.68 5.26 -5.42
C GLY A 239 5.81 6.51 -5.20
N PHE A 240 4.90 6.83 -6.12
CA PHE A 240 3.97 7.97 -5.97
C PHE A 240 3.07 7.84 -4.74
N LEU A 241 2.63 6.62 -4.39
CA LEU A 241 1.72 6.40 -3.27
C LEU A 241 2.41 6.70 -1.94
N THR A 242 3.65 6.24 -1.79
CA THR A 242 4.45 6.47 -0.58
C THR A 242 4.97 7.90 -0.53
N PHE A 243 5.25 8.52 -1.68
CA PHE A 243 5.55 9.95 -1.76
C PHE A 243 4.37 10.79 -1.29
N PHE A 244 3.16 10.52 -1.79
CA PHE A 244 1.95 11.21 -1.39
C PHE A 244 1.67 11.03 0.10
N THR A 245 1.90 9.82 0.62
CA THR A 245 1.86 9.54 2.05
C THR A 245 2.84 10.39 2.85
N SER A 246 4.12 10.44 2.46
CA SER A 246 5.13 11.28 3.11
C SER A 246 4.76 12.76 3.07
N ALA A 247 4.31 13.27 1.92
CA ALA A 247 3.89 14.67 1.77
C ALA A 247 2.72 15.02 2.70
N SER A 248 1.69 14.18 2.75
CA SER A 248 0.56 14.33 3.67
C SER A 248 0.98 14.22 5.13
N MET A 249 1.89 13.29 5.48
CA MET A 249 2.43 13.16 6.83
C MET A 249 3.19 14.41 7.29
N LEU A 250 3.98 15.03 6.41
CA LEU A 250 4.69 16.27 6.73
C LEU A 250 3.71 17.40 7.02
N LEU A 251 2.68 17.56 6.18
CA LEU A 251 1.62 18.55 6.40
C LEU A 251 0.84 18.28 7.70
N ALA A 252 0.55 17.00 7.99
CA ALA A 252 -0.08 16.55 9.23
C ALA A 252 0.75 16.91 10.46
N TRP A 253 2.07 16.72 10.41
CA TRP A 253 2.98 17.08 11.49
C TRP A 253 3.05 18.60 11.72
N ILE A 254 3.13 19.38 10.65
CA ILE A 254 3.09 20.85 10.75
C ILE A 254 1.77 21.29 11.41
N SER A 255 0.63 20.77 10.95
CA SER A 255 -0.68 21.03 11.53
C SER A 255 -0.77 20.64 13.02
N PHE A 256 -0.22 19.48 13.38
CA PHE A 256 -0.12 19.00 14.76
C PHE A 256 0.70 19.96 15.64
N CYS A 257 1.90 20.36 15.18
CA CYS A 257 2.77 21.29 15.89
C CYS A 257 2.12 22.68 16.06
N LEU A 258 1.44 23.19 15.02
CA LEU A 258 0.71 24.46 15.09
C LEU A 258 -0.44 24.38 16.12
N SER A 259 -1.21 23.28 16.11
CA SER A 259 -2.25 23.05 17.13
C SER A 259 -1.67 23.05 18.55
N ILE A 260 -0.52 22.40 18.77
CA ILE A 260 0.11 22.44 20.09
C ILE A 260 0.56 23.86 20.47
N LYS A 261 1.11 24.61 19.52
CA LYS A 261 1.63 25.96 19.75
C LYS A 261 0.53 26.97 20.11
N PHE A 262 -0.55 27.01 19.33
CA PHE A 262 -1.62 28.02 19.51
C PHE A 262 -2.64 27.65 20.58
N CYS A 263 -2.83 26.35 20.76
CA CYS A 263 -4.00 25.83 21.45
C CYS A 263 -3.60 25.06 22.73
N GLY A 264 -2.29 24.82 22.93
CA GLY A 264 -1.77 24.00 24.02
C GLY A 264 -1.90 22.50 23.71
N ARG A 265 -1.22 21.66 24.50
CA ARG A 265 -1.16 20.20 24.29
C ARG A 265 -2.45 19.50 24.78
N GLN A 266 -3.58 19.78 24.14
CA GLN A 266 -4.79 18.98 24.29
C GLN A 266 -4.74 17.78 23.33
N LEU A 267 -4.57 16.59 23.88
CA LEU A 267 -4.23 15.38 23.13
C LEU A 267 -5.27 15.01 22.07
N ALA A 268 -6.57 15.11 22.39
CA ALA A 268 -7.64 14.80 21.45
C ALA A 268 -7.68 15.79 20.28
N ARG A 269 -7.73 17.10 20.57
CA ARG A 269 -7.80 18.14 19.54
C ARG A 269 -6.58 18.14 18.62
N SER A 270 -5.36 18.06 19.16
CA SER A 270 -4.16 18.00 18.33
C SER A 270 -4.13 16.75 17.44
N THR A 271 -4.68 15.62 17.91
CA THR A 271 -4.84 14.42 17.06
C THR A 271 -5.77 14.69 15.88
N VAL A 272 -6.87 15.43 16.06
CA VAL A 272 -7.76 15.81 14.95
C VAL A 272 -7.03 16.66 13.91
N PHE A 273 -6.27 17.67 14.35
CA PHE A 273 -5.46 18.51 13.45
C PHE A 273 -4.38 17.71 12.70
N TYR A 274 -3.86 16.62 13.29
CA TYR A 274 -2.96 15.70 12.59
C TYR A 274 -3.69 14.87 11.52
N VAL A 275 -4.91 14.40 11.80
CA VAL A 275 -5.65 13.52 10.87
C VAL A 275 -6.17 14.28 9.64
N ILE A 276 -6.59 15.54 9.78
CA ILE A 276 -7.21 16.31 8.68
C ILE A 276 -6.33 16.32 7.40
N PRO A 277 -5.03 16.68 7.46
CA PRO A 277 -4.18 16.66 6.26
C PRO A 277 -3.89 15.26 5.68
N LEU A 278 -4.11 14.20 6.45
CA LEU A 278 -3.94 12.82 5.98
C LEU A 278 -5.13 12.33 5.17
N ILE A 279 -6.33 12.91 5.34
CA ILE A 279 -7.57 12.42 4.71
C ILE A 279 -7.40 12.16 3.20
N PRO A 280 -6.87 13.09 2.38
CA PRO A 280 -6.77 12.86 0.93
C PRO A 280 -5.90 11.64 0.56
N CYS A 281 -4.80 11.42 1.29
CA CYS A 281 -3.94 10.27 1.10
C CYS A 281 -4.58 8.99 1.60
N LEU A 282 -5.22 9.01 2.76
CA LEU A 282 -5.87 7.84 3.34
C LEU A 282 -7.06 7.38 2.49
N THR A 283 -7.87 8.30 2.00
CA THR A 283 -8.97 8.00 1.08
C THR A 283 -8.45 7.34 -0.19
N TYR A 284 -7.34 7.85 -0.74
CA TYR A 284 -6.72 7.23 -1.91
C TYR A 284 -6.14 5.84 -1.62
N SER A 285 -5.44 5.66 -0.49
CA SER A 285 -4.93 4.36 -0.07
C SER A 285 -6.04 3.32 0.12
N VAL A 286 -7.19 3.73 0.68
CA VAL A 286 -8.37 2.85 0.84
C VAL A 286 -8.97 2.52 -0.53
N TYR A 287 -9.13 3.50 -1.41
CA TYR A 287 -9.66 3.29 -2.76
C TYR A 287 -8.76 2.35 -3.59
N PHE A 288 -7.49 2.72 -3.76
CA PHE A 288 -6.53 1.95 -4.54
C PHE A 288 -6.24 0.59 -3.91
N GLY A 289 -6.06 0.55 -2.59
CA GLY A 289 -5.80 -0.68 -1.85
C GLY A 289 -6.99 -1.64 -1.88
N GLY A 290 -8.22 -1.13 -1.72
CA GLY A 290 -9.43 -1.93 -1.82
C GLY A 290 -9.58 -2.55 -3.21
N PHE A 291 -9.34 -1.76 -4.26
CA PHE A 291 -9.32 -2.25 -5.64
C PHE A 291 -8.24 -3.32 -5.87
N LEU A 292 -7.03 -3.11 -5.36
CA LEU A 292 -5.92 -4.06 -5.45
C LEU A 292 -6.24 -5.40 -4.75
N VAL A 293 -6.84 -5.35 -3.56
CA VAL A 293 -7.28 -6.56 -2.85
C VAL A 293 -8.37 -7.28 -3.63
N GLN A 294 -9.39 -6.56 -4.11
CA GLN A 294 -10.48 -7.17 -4.89
C GLN A 294 -9.94 -7.83 -6.16
N PHE A 295 -9.05 -7.14 -6.89
CA PHE A 295 -8.37 -7.70 -8.05
C PHE A 295 -7.62 -8.99 -7.72
N LEU A 296 -6.84 -9.01 -6.64
CA LEU A 296 -6.09 -10.19 -6.22
C LEU A 296 -6.99 -11.32 -5.71
N ILE A 297 -8.09 -11.01 -5.02
CA ILE A 297 -9.11 -12.00 -4.65
C ILE A 297 -9.60 -12.72 -5.91
N GLU A 298 -10.00 -11.98 -6.94
CA GLU A 298 -10.48 -12.60 -8.18
C GLU A 298 -9.39 -13.45 -8.84
N LYS A 299 -8.16 -12.92 -9.00
CA LYS A 299 -7.07 -13.62 -9.69
C LYS A 299 -6.59 -14.85 -8.94
N MET A 300 -6.38 -14.76 -7.62
CA MET A 300 -5.98 -15.89 -6.78
C MET A 300 -7.10 -16.93 -6.70
N GLY A 301 -8.34 -16.46 -6.67
CA GLY A 301 -9.56 -17.24 -6.82
C GLY A 301 -9.58 -18.15 -8.05
N MET A 302 -9.27 -17.55 -9.20
CA MET A 302 -9.30 -18.23 -10.50
C MET A 302 -8.12 -19.17 -10.75
N MET A 303 -7.00 -19.02 -10.02
CA MET A 303 -5.86 -19.93 -10.13
C MET A 303 -6.25 -21.38 -9.76
N GLY A 304 -7.34 -21.55 -9.01
CA GLY A 304 -7.83 -22.85 -8.57
C GLY A 304 -6.93 -23.50 -7.52
N SER A 305 -7.24 -24.75 -7.18
CA SER A 305 -6.40 -25.53 -6.27
C SER A 305 -5.18 -26.04 -7.02
N LEU A 306 -4.00 -25.47 -6.72
CA LEU A 306 -2.71 -26.04 -7.12
C LEU A 306 -2.57 -27.48 -6.59
N PRO A 307 -1.61 -28.29 -7.08
CA PRO A 307 -1.43 -29.66 -6.62
C PRO A 307 -1.23 -29.74 -5.09
N PRO A 308 -1.81 -30.74 -4.42
CA PRO A 308 -1.50 -31.03 -3.02
C PRO A 308 0.02 -31.25 -2.82
N PRO A 309 0.59 -30.93 -1.65
CA PRO A 309 -0.11 -30.49 -0.44
C PRO A 309 -0.32 -28.97 -0.35
N TYR A 310 0.40 -28.15 -1.12
CA TYR A 310 0.45 -26.69 -0.88
C TYR A 310 -0.67 -25.91 -1.54
N GLY A 311 -1.39 -26.50 -2.48
CA GLY A 311 -2.22 -25.71 -3.37
C GLY A 311 -3.49 -25.10 -2.80
N ASN A 312 -3.97 -25.59 -1.66
CA ASN A 312 -5.09 -24.99 -0.94
C ASN A 312 -4.67 -23.75 -0.12
N TYR A 313 -3.37 -23.57 0.14
CA TYR A 313 -2.85 -22.57 1.08
C TYR A 313 -2.39 -21.28 0.39
N VAL A 314 -1.81 -21.41 -0.81
CA VAL A 314 -1.17 -20.28 -1.51
C VAL A 314 -2.14 -19.13 -1.75
N PRO A 315 -3.37 -19.34 -2.28
CA PRO A 315 -4.33 -18.25 -2.45
C PRO A 315 -4.69 -17.54 -1.15
N ASP A 316 -4.93 -18.29 -0.08
CA ASP A 316 -5.27 -17.76 1.24
C ASP A 316 -4.12 -16.91 1.82
N ILE A 317 -2.88 -17.38 1.70
CA ILE A 317 -1.68 -16.66 2.15
C ILE A 317 -1.50 -15.36 1.37
N VAL A 318 -1.63 -15.39 0.04
CA VAL A 318 -1.47 -14.20 -0.81
C VAL A 318 -2.53 -13.16 -0.49
N VAL A 319 -3.81 -13.57 -0.37
CA VAL A 319 -4.90 -12.66 -0.01
C VAL A 319 -4.72 -12.10 1.40
N ALA A 320 -4.33 -12.91 2.38
CA ALA A 320 -4.06 -12.44 3.73
C ALA A 320 -2.89 -11.43 3.77
N ALA A 321 -1.80 -11.72 3.06
CA ALA A 321 -0.65 -10.85 2.99
C ALA A 321 -0.99 -9.49 2.36
N ILE A 322 -1.72 -9.47 1.24
CA ILE A 322 -2.10 -8.21 0.60
C ILE A 322 -3.07 -7.40 1.46
N VAL A 323 -4.04 -8.04 2.14
CA VAL A 323 -4.90 -7.32 3.08
C VAL A 323 -4.07 -6.70 4.21
N GLY A 324 -3.03 -7.40 4.70
CA GLY A 324 -2.09 -6.86 5.68
C GLY A 324 -1.28 -5.66 5.17
N VAL A 325 -0.78 -5.73 3.92
CA VAL A 325 -0.07 -4.63 3.25
C VAL A 325 -0.98 -3.41 3.10
N VAL A 326 -2.19 -3.60 2.57
CA VAL A 326 -3.15 -2.50 2.35
C VAL A 326 -3.62 -1.91 3.67
N THR A 327 -3.90 -2.74 4.68
CA THR A 327 -4.22 -2.25 6.04
C THR A 327 -3.09 -1.38 6.59
N SER A 328 -1.83 -1.77 6.35
CA SER A 328 -0.66 -0.99 6.74
C SER A 328 -0.56 0.34 5.99
N TRP A 329 -0.86 0.39 4.69
CA TRP A 329 -0.90 1.66 3.93
C TRP A 329 -1.99 2.60 4.43
N CYS A 330 -3.16 2.06 4.79
CA CYS A 330 -4.29 2.85 5.28
C CYS A 330 -4.11 3.33 6.73
N MET A 331 -3.48 2.53 7.60
CA MET A 331 -3.45 2.80 9.04
C MET A 331 -2.07 3.20 9.55
N GLY A 332 -1.01 2.84 8.85
CA GLY A 332 0.38 3.15 9.19
C GLY A 332 0.63 4.64 9.43
N PRO A 333 0.22 5.56 8.53
CA PRO A 333 0.45 7.00 8.69
C PRO A 333 -0.23 7.61 9.94
N LEU A 334 -1.27 6.94 10.46
CA LEU A 334 -1.98 7.33 11.68
C LEU A 334 -1.25 6.87 12.95
N MET A 335 -0.45 5.81 12.88
CA MET A 335 0.14 5.15 14.05
C MET A 335 1.00 6.05 14.94
N PRO A 336 1.82 6.99 14.42
CA PRO A 336 2.68 7.82 15.26
C PRO A 336 1.94 8.59 16.37
N ILE A 337 0.79 9.17 16.04
CA ILE A 337 0.00 10.02 16.95
C ILE A 337 -1.23 9.27 17.47
N CYS A 338 -2.05 8.72 16.57
CA CYS A 338 -3.29 8.05 16.93
C CYS A 338 -3.04 6.71 17.66
N GLY A 339 -1.87 6.10 17.47
CA GLY A 339 -1.53 4.81 18.07
C GLY A 339 -1.61 4.80 19.60
N LYS A 340 -1.41 5.93 20.29
CA LYS A 340 -1.61 6.02 21.76
C LYS A 340 -3.03 5.62 22.17
N TRP A 341 -4.01 6.05 21.38
CA TRP A 341 -5.42 5.82 21.64
C TRP A 341 -5.86 4.43 21.20
N LEU A 342 -5.31 3.96 20.08
CA LEU A 342 -5.67 2.69 19.49
C LEU A 342 -5.01 1.49 20.19
N ALA A 343 -3.82 1.67 20.77
CA ALA A 343 -3.06 0.64 21.50
C ALA A 343 -3.57 0.36 22.93
N ARG A 344 -4.86 0.56 23.20
CA ARG A 344 -5.48 0.23 24.48
C ARG A 344 -5.77 -1.28 24.55
N SER A 345 -5.57 -1.89 25.72
CA SER A 345 -5.77 -3.33 25.90
C SER A 345 -7.19 -3.76 25.50
N SER A 346 -8.21 -2.98 25.86
CA SER A 346 -9.61 -3.25 25.49
C SER A 346 -9.84 -3.27 23.98
N ILE A 347 -9.18 -2.37 23.22
CA ILE A 347 -9.30 -2.32 21.76
C ILE A 347 -8.60 -3.53 21.12
N LEU A 348 -7.39 -3.86 21.59
CA LEU A 348 -6.67 -5.05 21.11
C LEU A 348 -7.44 -6.33 21.38
N GLN A 349 -7.99 -6.47 22.60
CA GLN A 349 -8.82 -7.60 22.97
C GLN A 349 -10.05 -7.66 22.06
N PHE A 350 -10.75 -6.54 21.86
CA PHE A 350 -11.89 -6.49 20.95
C PHE A 350 -11.52 -6.94 19.52
N LEU A 351 -10.43 -6.43 18.96
CA LEU A 351 -9.96 -6.82 17.63
C LEU A 351 -9.57 -8.30 17.55
N LEU A 352 -8.94 -8.84 18.59
CA LEU A 352 -8.58 -10.24 18.67
C LEU A 352 -9.82 -11.14 18.72
N HIS A 353 -10.80 -10.82 19.58
CA HIS A 353 -12.06 -11.56 19.65
C HIS A 353 -12.82 -11.48 18.32
N LEU A 354 -12.88 -10.29 17.72
CA LEU A 354 -13.48 -10.08 16.40
C LEU A 354 -12.80 -10.95 15.34
N SER A 355 -11.46 -11.06 15.37
CA SER A 355 -10.70 -11.89 14.43
C SER A 355 -11.05 -13.37 14.60
N VAL A 356 -11.12 -13.88 15.83
CA VAL A 356 -11.47 -15.27 16.12
C VAL A 356 -12.91 -15.58 15.70
N ILE A 357 -13.86 -14.69 16.02
CA ILE A 357 -15.26 -14.82 15.61
C ILE A 357 -15.38 -14.78 14.08
N ALA A 358 -14.72 -13.82 13.42
CA ALA A 358 -14.72 -13.73 11.97
C ALA A 358 -14.15 -14.98 11.31
N LEU A 359 -13.09 -15.57 11.88
CA LEU A 359 -12.51 -16.83 11.42
C LEU A 359 -13.52 -17.98 11.51
N ALA A 360 -14.20 -18.11 12.65
CA ALA A 360 -15.18 -19.16 12.92
C ALA A 360 -16.46 -19.01 12.09
N LEU A 361 -16.90 -17.78 11.83
CA LEU A 361 -18.04 -17.52 10.94
C LEU A 361 -17.65 -17.81 9.49
N SER A 362 -16.49 -17.33 9.05
CA SER A 362 -16.05 -17.49 7.66
C SER A 362 -15.76 -18.96 7.32
N SER A 363 -15.40 -19.81 8.29
CA SER A 363 -15.18 -21.24 8.05
C SER A 363 -16.46 -22.02 7.69
N GLN A 364 -17.65 -21.44 7.94
CA GLN A 364 -18.94 -22.02 7.56
C GLN A 364 -19.33 -21.74 6.09
N PHE A 365 -18.64 -20.80 5.43
CA PHE A 365 -18.97 -20.40 4.08
C PHE A 365 -18.28 -21.31 3.06
N PHE A 366 -19.08 -21.83 2.13
CA PHE A 366 -18.53 -22.55 1.00
C PHE A 366 -17.83 -21.58 0.03
N PRO A 367 -16.60 -21.89 -0.45
CA PRO A 367 -15.79 -20.96 -1.25
C PRO A 367 -16.38 -20.53 -2.60
N TYR A 368 -17.27 -21.34 -3.17
CA TYR A 368 -17.73 -21.20 -4.55
C TYR A 368 -19.23 -20.93 -4.64
N SER A 369 -19.66 -20.29 -5.72
CA SER A 369 -21.07 -20.05 -6.02
C SER A 369 -21.33 -20.24 -7.51
N ARG A 370 -22.58 -20.05 -7.97
CA ARG A 370 -22.89 -20.05 -9.41
C ARG A 370 -22.16 -18.93 -10.16
N ASP A 371 -22.03 -17.76 -9.54
CA ASP A 371 -21.35 -16.60 -10.11
C ASP A 371 -19.83 -16.62 -9.91
N ALA A 372 -19.34 -17.44 -8.97
CA ALA A 372 -17.92 -17.66 -8.71
C ALA A 372 -17.60 -19.17 -8.69
N PRO A 373 -17.66 -19.85 -9.85
CA PRO A 373 -17.48 -21.29 -9.92
C PRO A 373 -16.01 -21.68 -9.72
N LYS A 374 -15.78 -22.89 -9.19
CA LYS A 374 -14.44 -23.48 -9.11
C LYS A 374 -13.89 -23.71 -10.52
N ARG A 375 -12.66 -23.26 -10.78
CA ARG A 375 -11.97 -23.53 -12.05
C ARG A 375 -11.14 -24.81 -11.97
N VAL A 376 -11.17 -25.57 -13.05
CA VAL A 376 -10.34 -26.76 -13.27
C VAL A 376 -9.45 -26.48 -14.46
N VAL A 377 -8.14 -26.55 -14.27
CA VAL A 377 -7.17 -26.33 -15.34
C VAL A 377 -7.06 -27.62 -16.15
N PHE A 378 -7.43 -27.54 -17.43
CA PHE A 378 -7.17 -28.60 -18.41
C PHE A 378 -6.01 -28.16 -19.29
N GLN A 379 -4.87 -28.83 -19.16
CA GLN A 379 -3.73 -28.63 -20.04
C GLN A 379 -3.69 -29.76 -21.06
N HIS A 380 -3.82 -29.41 -22.33
CA HIS A 380 -3.64 -30.36 -23.43
C HIS A 380 -2.16 -30.38 -23.83
N THR A 381 -1.49 -31.51 -23.61
CA THR A 381 -0.08 -31.72 -23.97
C THR A 381 0.03 -32.64 -25.17
N PHE A 382 0.75 -32.20 -26.20
CA PHE A 382 1.16 -33.04 -27.32
C PHE A 382 2.63 -33.43 -27.12
N LEU A 383 2.93 -34.72 -27.10
CA LEU A 383 4.29 -35.24 -27.22
C LEU A 383 4.54 -35.50 -28.70
N THR A 384 5.33 -34.65 -29.34
CA THR A 384 5.86 -34.91 -30.68
C THR A 384 7.11 -35.80 -30.55
N ALA A 385 7.11 -36.92 -31.27
CA ALA A 385 8.17 -37.93 -31.25
C ALA A 385 9.48 -37.45 -31.89
#